data_AF-A0A839NQS0-F1
#
_entry.id   AF-A0A839NQS0-F1
#
_cell.length_a   1.000
_cell.length_b   1.000
_cell.length_c   1.000
_cell.angle_alpha   90.00
_cell.angle_beta   90.00
_cell.angle_gamma   90.00
#
_symmetry.space_group_name_H-M   'P 1'
#
loop_
_entity.id
_entity.type
_entity.pdbx_description
1 polymer ?
#
loop_
_entity_poly.entity_id
_entity_poly.type
_entity_poly.pdbx_seq_one_letter_code
_entity_poly.pdbx_strand_id
1 'polypeptide(L)'
;MADFNLEDFVNILNNKEVFQYLIDKKVIKEKKFLETYEYEKELHELQIELTAIQNKVIADNKRVLIIFEGRDAAGKGGAIERLVEYLNPKKLRIISLPKPTAEESTQWYFQRYFKQLPNAGEIVFFDRSWYNRAVVEPVFGFCTPEQHMLFLKQVNEVEELLIQDGVIVIKFFLSISKEEQAKRLEERRTDVLKQWKIGPLDQQAQEKWSDYTSYIKTLFKTTGTKLSPWIEIETDNKKKARLEAFKIIINQIANQKREKTEDFVKIHN
;
A
#
# COMPACT_ATOMS: atom_id res chain seq x y z
N MET A 1 -1.46 -14.49 -20.06
CA MET A 1 -0.07 -14.31 -20.52
C MET A 1 0.76 -15.13 -19.57
N ALA A 2 1.74 -15.90 -20.05
CA ALA A 2 2.71 -16.52 -19.15
C ALA A 2 3.30 -15.43 -18.25
N ASP A 3 3.36 -15.67 -16.94
CA ASP A 3 4.01 -14.76 -16.00
C ASP A 3 5.52 -14.95 -16.17
N PHE A 4 6.09 -14.17 -17.10
CA PHE A 4 7.53 -14.09 -17.28
C PHE A 4 8.15 -13.45 -16.04
N ASN A 5 9.17 -14.08 -15.47
CA ASN A 5 10.05 -13.40 -14.52
C ASN A 5 11.11 -12.58 -15.27
N LEU A 6 11.93 -11.80 -14.56
CA LEU A 6 12.95 -10.95 -15.19
C LEU A 6 13.96 -11.75 -16.03
N GLU A 7 14.33 -12.96 -15.59
CA GLU A 7 15.25 -13.84 -16.32
C GLU A 7 14.64 -14.30 -17.64
N ASP A 8 13.35 -14.65 -17.65
CA ASP A 8 12.63 -15.00 -18.87
C ASP A 8 12.63 -13.85 -19.88
N PHE A 9 12.38 -12.62 -19.41
CA PHE A 9 12.43 -11.43 -20.27
C PHE A 9 13.82 -11.23 -20.89
N VAL A 10 14.88 -11.32 -20.06
CA VAL A 10 16.27 -11.17 -20.52
C VAL A 10 16.62 -12.25 -21.55
N ASN A 11 16.25 -13.51 -21.28
CA ASN A 11 16.50 -14.63 -22.18
C ASN A 11 15.80 -14.45 -23.53
N ILE A 12 14.54 -14.00 -23.53
CA ILE A 12 13.78 -13.72 -24.75
C ILE A 12 14.41 -12.56 -25.52
N LEU A 13 14.78 -11.46 -24.86
CA LEU A 13 15.38 -10.29 -25.54
C LEU A 13 16.77 -10.57 -26.12
N ASN A 14 17.55 -11.42 -25.46
CA ASN A 14 18.87 -11.83 -25.95
C ASN A 14 18.77 -12.72 -27.19
N ASN A 15 17.65 -13.43 -27.38
CA ASN A 15 17.42 -14.27 -28.55
C ASN A 15 16.48 -13.57 -29.56
N LYS A 16 17.06 -12.79 -30.48
CA LYS A 16 16.31 -12.02 -31.49
C LYS A 16 15.37 -12.88 -32.33
N GLU A 17 15.76 -14.10 -32.68
CA GLU A 17 14.93 -15.02 -33.46
C GLU A 17 13.68 -15.45 -32.68
N VAL A 18 13.86 -15.83 -31.40
CA VAL A 18 12.74 -16.18 -30.52
C VAL A 18 11.84 -14.96 -30.28
N PHE A 19 12.40 -13.78 -30.01
CA PHE A 19 11.61 -12.57 -29.80
C PHE A 19 10.75 -12.23 -31.02
N GLN A 20 11.34 -12.21 -32.22
CA GLN A 20 10.61 -11.95 -33.46
C GLN A 20 9.56 -13.03 -33.72
N TYR A 21 9.90 -14.30 -33.51
CA TYR A 21 8.95 -15.42 -33.65
C TYR A 21 7.73 -15.25 -32.74
N LEU A 22 7.93 -14.87 -31.48
CA LEU A 22 6.83 -14.66 -30.53
C LEU A 22 5.93 -13.48 -30.92
N ILE A 23 6.51 -12.42 -31.51
CA ILE A 23 5.75 -11.28 -32.07
C ILE A 23 4.95 -11.74 -33.29
N ASP A 24 5.58 -12.42 -34.24
CA ASP A 24 4.96 -12.88 -35.49
C ASP A 24 3.81 -13.85 -35.23
N LYS A 25 3.98 -14.75 -34.25
CA LYS A 25 2.93 -15.68 -33.79
C LYS A 25 1.88 -15.02 -32.90
N LYS A 26 1.97 -13.71 -32.65
CA LYS A 26 1.07 -12.92 -31.79
C LYS A 26 0.95 -13.48 -30.37
N VAL A 27 1.98 -14.19 -29.90
CA VAL A 27 2.09 -14.68 -28.52
C VAL A 27 2.34 -13.52 -27.58
N ILE A 28 3.19 -12.58 -28.00
CA ILE A 28 3.47 -11.32 -27.28
C ILE A 28 3.12 -10.12 -28.15
N LYS A 29 2.82 -9.00 -27.49
CA LYS A 29 2.74 -7.69 -28.13
C LYS A 29 4.00 -6.92 -27.75
N GLU A 30 4.85 -6.61 -28.73
CA GLU A 30 6.18 -6.00 -28.54
C GLU A 30 6.16 -4.84 -27.52
N LYS A 31 5.33 -3.81 -27.76
CA LYS A 31 5.21 -2.67 -26.86
C LYS A 31 4.90 -3.07 -25.41
N LYS A 32 3.90 -3.93 -25.20
CA LYS A 32 3.48 -4.37 -23.86
C LYS A 32 4.53 -5.25 -23.18
N PHE A 33 5.26 -6.04 -23.98
CA PHE A 33 6.36 -6.87 -23.52
C PHE A 33 7.50 -5.99 -23.01
N LEU A 34 7.95 -5.02 -23.81
CA LEU A 34 9.01 -4.07 -23.43
C LEU A 34 8.61 -3.21 -22.21
N GLU A 35 7.39 -2.68 -22.18
CA GLU A 35 6.87 -1.95 -21.01
C GLU A 35 6.84 -2.81 -19.73
N THR A 36 6.61 -4.12 -19.87
CA THR A 36 6.64 -5.03 -18.72
C THR A 36 8.06 -5.34 -18.30
N TYR A 37 8.96 -5.59 -19.25
CA TYR A 37 10.38 -5.80 -18.98
C TYR A 37 10.99 -4.62 -18.20
N GLU A 38 10.78 -3.38 -18.65
CA GLU A 38 11.33 -2.20 -17.96
C GLU A 38 10.79 -2.08 -16.52
N TYR A 39 9.50 -2.40 -16.31
CA TYR A 39 8.93 -2.46 -14.97
C TYR A 39 9.56 -3.55 -14.11
N GLU A 40 9.69 -4.77 -14.61
CA GLU A 40 10.27 -5.89 -13.82
C GLU A 40 11.75 -5.63 -13.50
N LYS A 41 12.48 -4.99 -14.42
CA LYS A 41 13.87 -4.58 -14.22
C LYS A 41 13.99 -3.55 -13.09
N GLU A 42 13.22 -2.45 -13.17
CA GLU A 42 13.25 -1.41 -12.13
C GLU A 42 12.74 -1.93 -10.79
N LEU A 43 11.71 -2.79 -10.79
CA LEU A 43 11.21 -3.44 -9.58
C LEU A 43 12.32 -4.25 -8.90
N HIS A 44 13.07 -5.04 -9.67
CA HIS A 44 14.15 -5.86 -9.14
C HIS A 44 15.27 -5.01 -8.53
N GLU A 45 15.68 -3.92 -9.18
CA GLU A 45 16.66 -2.97 -8.65
C GLU A 45 16.19 -2.37 -7.31
N LEU A 46 14.92 -1.93 -7.23
CA LEU A 46 14.34 -1.40 -5.99
C LEU A 46 14.19 -2.45 -4.90
N GLN A 47 13.95 -3.72 -5.24
CA GLN A 47 13.91 -4.83 -4.29
C GLN A 47 15.29 -5.13 -3.69
N ILE A 48 16.35 -5.07 -4.49
CA ILE A 48 17.73 -5.16 -4.01
C ILE A 48 18.01 -4.02 -3.02
N GLU A 49 17.66 -2.78 -3.40
CA GLU A 49 17.88 -1.61 -2.55
C GLU A 49 17.08 -1.70 -1.24
N LEU A 50 15.80 -2.06 -1.28
CA LEU A 50 14.97 -2.21 -0.09
C LEU A 50 15.50 -3.32 0.85
N THR A 51 16.09 -4.38 0.29
CA THR A 51 16.76 -5.43 1.08
C THR A 51 17.98 -4.87 1.82
N ALA A 52 18.79 -4.04 1.14
CA ALA A 52 19.92 -3.35 1.78
C ALA A 52 19.44 -2.37 2.88
N ILE A 53 18.32 -1.68 2.65
CA ILE A 53 17.68 -0.82 3.65
C ILE A 53 17.19 -1.62 4.86
N GLN A 54 16.56 -2.78 4.66
CA GLN A 54 16.13 -3.64 5.78
C GLN A 54 17.32 -4.09 6.63
N ASN A 55 18.45 -4.46 6.01
CA ASN A 55 19.66 -4.81 6.75
C ASN A 55 20.16 -3.65 7.62
N LYS A 56 20.07 -2.40 7.14
CA LYS A 56 20.38 -1.21 7.96
C LYS A 56 19.37 -1.01 9.09
N VAL A 57 18.08 -1.20 8.85
CA VAL A 57 17.03 -1.15 9.89
C VAL A 57 17.35 -2.13 11.02
N ILE A 58 17.75 -3.36 10.67
CA ILE A 58 18.12 -4.41 11.63
C ILE A 58 19.37 -4.03 12.40
N ALA A 59 20.45 -3.62 11.71
CA ALA A 59 21.73 -3.28 12.33
C ALA A 59 21.60 -2.08 13.28
N ASP A 60 20.81 -1.08 12.90
CA ASP A 60 20.60 0.15 13.67
C ASP A 60 19.48 0.02 14.71
N ASN A 61 18.85 -1.15 14.84
CA ASN A 61 17.68 -1.38 15.70
C ASN A 61 16.51 -0.40 15.46
N LYS A 62 16.40 0.13 14.24
CA LYS A 62 15.29 1.03 13.86
C LYS A 62 13.96 0.27 13.85
N ARG A 63 12.89 1.01 14.09
CA ARG A 63 11.51 0.50 14.12
C ARG A 63 10.73 1.19 13.03
N VAL A 64 10.18 0.44 12.08
CA VAL A 64 9.48 1.01 10.92
C VAL A 64 8.05 0.50 10.87
N LEU A 65 7.10 1.44 10.82
CA LEU A 65 5.68 1.17 10.61
C LEU A 65 5.24 1.79 9.29
N ILE A 66 4.73 0.96 8.39
CA ILE A 66 4.25 1.37 7.07
C ILE A 66 2.76 1.06 6.97
N ILE A 67 1.94 2.11 6.87
CA ILE A 67 0.48 2.03 6.83
C ILE A 67 0.00 2.16 5.39
N PHE A 68 -0.76 1.18 4.91
CA PHE A 68 -1.45 1.24 3.64
C PHE A 68 -2.96 1.39 3.86
N GLU A 69 -3.47 2.57 3.54
CA GLU A 69 -4.89 2.85 3.35
C GLU A 69 -5.21 3.05 1.87
N GLY A 70 -6.49 3.10 1.55
CA GLY A 70 -6.97 3.29 0.19
C GLY A 70 -8.28 2.56 -0.06
N ARG A 71 -8.96 2.94 -1.13
CA ARG A 71 -10.25 2.35 -1.50
C ARG A 71 -10.12 0.85 -1.80
N ASP A 72 -11.24 0.15 -1.78
CA ASP A 72 -11.30 -1.23 -2.25
C ASP A 72 -10.84 -1.30 -3.71
N ALA A 73 -10.14 -2.37 -4.06
CA ALA A 73 -9.49 -2.56 -5.36
C ALA A 73 -8.38 -1.56 -5.76
N ALA A 74 -7.97 -0.62 -4.90
CA ALA A 74 -6.85 0.28 -5.18
C ALA A 74 -5.50 -0.45 -5.33
N GLY A 75 -5.34 -1.62 -4.69
CA GLY A 75 -4.19 -2.50 -4.91
C GLY A 75 -3.22 -2.62 -3.74
N LYS A 76 -3.64 -2.27 -2.52
CA LYS A 76 -2.85 -2.37 -1.26
C LYS A 76 -2.10 -3.70 -1.11
N GLY A 77 -2.84 -4.81 -1.00
CA GLY A 77 -2.22 -6.13 -0.82
C GLY A 77 -1.23 -6.50 -1.92
N GLY A 78 -1.51 -6.17 -3.18
CA GLY A 78 -0.60 -6.44 -4.30
C GLY A 78 0.58 -5.47 -4.41
N ALA A 79 0.60 -4.38 -3.64
CA ALA A 79 1.77 -3.53 -3.47
C ALA A 79 2.63 -4.05 -2.31
N ILE A 80 2.01 -4.38 -1.17
CA ILE A 80 2.67 -5.00 -0.02
C ILE A 80 3.36 -6.31 -0.44
N GLU A 81 2.66 -7.17 -1.17
CA GLU A 81 3.19 -8.45 -1.68
C GLU A 81 4.51 -8.28 -2.45
N ARG A 82 4.62 -7.24 -3.28
CA ARG A 82 5.86 -6.96 -4.03
C ARG A 82 6.94 -6.34 -3.17
N LEU A 83 6.56 -5.45 -2.25
CA LEU A 83 7.48 -4.81 -1.29
C LEU A 83 8.19 -5.82 -0.38
N VAL A 84 7.48 -6.87 0.00
CA VAL A 84 7.98 -7.86 0.97
C VAL A 84 8.65 -9.08 0.35
N GLU A 85 8.55 -9.24 -0.97
CA GLU A 85 8.90 -10.46 -1.72
C GLU A 85 10.30 -11.03 -1.40
N TYR A 86 11.30 -10.16 -1.22
CA TYR A 86 12.69 -10.53 -0.94
C TYR A 86 13.20 -10.11 0.44
N LEU A 87 12.33 -9.58 1.31
CA LEU A 87 12.73 -9.15 2.64
C LEU A 87 12.93 -10.34 3.58
N ASN A 88 13.84 -10.20 4.56
CA ASN A 88 14.05 -11.17 5.61
C ASN A 88 12.76 -11.33 6.45
N PRO A 89 12.08 -12.48 6.40
CA PRO A 89 10.79 -12.67 7.05
C PRO A 89 10.88 -12.68 8.58
N LYS A 90 12.07 -12.89 9.16
CA LYS A 90 12.27 -12.87 10.63
C LYS A 90 12.19 -11.46 11.23
N LYS A 91 12.29 -10.43 10.39
CA LYS A 91 12.32 -9.01 10.78
C LYS A 91 11.25 -8.20 10.05
N LEU A 92 10.22 -8.90 9.59
CA LEU A 92 9.11 -8.37 8.81
C LEU A 92 7.80 -8.93 9.38
N ARG A 93 6.78 -8.07 9.53
CA ARG A 93 5.40 -8.52 9.78
C ARG A 93 4.43 -7.78 8.87
N ILE A 94 3.39 -8.50 8.42
CA ILE A 94 2.27 -7.93 7.68
C ILE A 94 1.02 -8.14 8.53
N ILE A 95 0.38 -7.05 8.90
CA ILE A 95 -0.74 -7.01 9.81
C ILE A 95 -1.99 -6.62 9.02
N SER A 96 -2.96 -7.53 8.99
CA SER A 96 -4.29 -7.29 8.47
C SER A 96 -5.30 -7.79 9.50
N LEU A 97 -5.70 -6.89 10.40
CA LEU A 97 -6.61 -7.25 11.49
C LEU A 97 -8.04 -7.44 10.95
N PRO A 98 -8.75 -8.51 11.37
CA PRO A 98 -10.16 -8.66 11.05
C PRO A 98 -10.99 -7.64 11.84
N LYS A 99 -12.32 -7.69 11.63
CA LYS A 99 -13.28 -6.97 12.49
C LYS A 99 -12.97 -7.23 13.98
N PRO A 100 -13.07 -6.21 14.85
CA PRO A 100 -12.78 -6.39 16.26
C PRO A 100 -13.71 -7.44 16.87
N THR A 101 -13.17 -8.23 17.79
CA THR A 101 -13.97 -9.12 18.64
C THR A 101 -14.89 -8.31 19.57
N ALA A 102 -15.85 -8.99 20.21
CA ALA A 102 -16.71 -8.36 21.21
C ALA A 102 -15.89 -7.71 22.34
N GLU A 103 -14.83 -8.38 22.79
CA GLU A 103 -13.93 -7.86 23.82
C GLU A 103 -13.12 -6.66 23.31
N GLU A 104 -12.47 -6.76 22.15
CA GLU A 104 -11.72 -5.63 21.55
C GLU A 104 -12.60 -4.40 21.30
N SER A 105 -13.91 -4.59 21.06
CA SER A 105 -14.87 -3.49 20.85
C SER A 105 -15.16 -2.71 22.14
N THR A 106 -14.85 -3.28 23.31
CA THR A 106 -14.99 -2.63 24.63
C THR A 106 -13.68 -1.98 25.10
N GLN A 107 -12.58 -2.22 24.41
CA GLN A 107 -11.26 -1.68 24.71
C GLN A 107 -11.08 -0.28 24.12
N TRP A 108 -10.01 0.40 24.54
CA TRP A 108 -9.58 1.60 23.83
C TRP A 108 -9.19 1.25 22.39
N TYR A 109 -9.67 2.04 21.42
CA TYR A 109 -9.62 1.69 20.00
C TYR A 109 -8.22 1.34 19.48
N PHE A 110 -7.19 2.06 19.93
CA PHE A 110 -5.80 1.84 19.50
C PHE A 110 -5.15 0.61 20.13
N GLN A 111 -5.70 0.06 21.22
CA GLN A 111 -5.08 -0.99 22.03
C GLN A 111 -4.74 -2.24 21.20
N ARG A 112 -5.64 -2.67 20.31
CA ARG A 112 -5.40 -3.85 19.45
C ARG A 112 -4.28 -3.63 18.43
N TYR A 113 -4.10 -2.39 17.96
CA TYR A 113 -3.06 -2.03 17.01
C TYR A 113 -1.71 -1.87 17.69
N PHE A 114 -1.69 -1.36 18.93
CA PHE A 114 -0.46 -1.17 19.72
C PHE A 114 0.27 -2.49 19.97
N LYS A 115 -0.47 -3.59 20.14
CA LYS A 115 0.09 -4.95 20.23
C LYS A 115 0.88 -5.37 18.99
N GLN A 116 0.70 -4.68 17.87
CA GLN A 116 1.28 -5.02 16.58
C GLN A 116 2.42 -4.08 16.14
N LEU A 117 2.76 -3.07 16.94
CA LEU A 117 3.83 -2.11 16.63
C LEU A 117 5.19 -2.80 16.44
N PRO A 118 6.10 -2.21 15.64
CA PRO A 118 7.42 -2.78 15.36
C PRO A 118 8.30 -2.88 16.61
N ASN A 119 8.96 -4.03 16.79
CA ASN A 119 10.09 -4.17 17.71
C ASN A 119 11.40 -3.66 17.05
N ALA A 120 12.47 -3.54 17.84
CA ALA A 120 13.79 -3.17 17.35
C ALA A 120 14.24 -4.01 16.14
N GLY A 121 14.58 -3.32 15.06
CA GLY A 121 15.00 -3.93 13.80
C GLY A 121 13.85 -4.51 12.96
N GLU A 122 12.59 -4.26 13.30
CA GLU A 122 11.43 -4.73 12.52
C GLU A 122 10.89 -3.67 11.57
N ILE A 123 10.45 -4.13 10.40
CA ILE A 123 9.55 -3.40 9.50
C ILE A 123 8.17 -4.06 9.58
N VAL A 124 7.14 -3.27 9.89
CA VAL A 124 5.77 -3.76 10.01
C VAL A 124 4.88 -3.04 8.99
N PHE A 125 4.21 -3.81 8.15
CA PHE A 125 3.23 -3.33 7.18
C PHE A 125 1.83 -3.51 7.73
N PHE A 126 1.03 -2.46 7.74
CA PHE A 126 -0.38 -2.48 8.07
C PHE A 126 -1.20 -2.44 6.77
N ASP A 127 -1.86 -3.54 6.39
CA ASP A 127 -2.86 -3.56 5.32
C ASP A 127 -4.22 -3.18 5.93
N ARG A 128 -4.54 -1.89 5.83
CA ARG A 128 -5.43 -1.15 6.73
C ARG A 128 -4.88 -1.02 8.15
N SER A 129 -5.42 -0.04 8.88
CA SER A 129 -4.89 0.38 10.18
C SER A 129 -6.00 0.89 11.10
N TRP A 130 -5.61 1.66 12.12
CA TRP A 130 -6.54 2.45 12.94
C TRP A 130 -7.33 3.48 12.11
N TYR A 131 -6.88 3.81 10.90
CA TYR A 131 -7.62 4.70 10.01
C TYR A 131 -8.91 4.09 9.43
N ASN A 132 -9.23 2.82 9.73
CA ASN A 132 -10.58 2.28 9.53
C ASN A 132 -11.65 3.19 10.17
N ARG A 133 -11.40 3.74 11.37
CA ARG A 133 -12.31 4.69 12.04
C ARG A 133 -12.39 6.07 11.41
N ALA A 134 -11.44 6.42 10.55
CA ALA A 134 -11.48 7.67 9.81
C ALA A 134 -12.37 7.60 8.57
N VAL A 135 -12.54 6.42 7.98
CA VAL A 135 -13.17 6.27 6.66
C VAL A 135 -14.22 5.17 6.63
N VAL A 136 -13.83 3.90 6.74
CA VAL A 136 -14.75 2.78 6.51
C VAL A 136 -15.82 2.70 7.60
N GLU A 137 -15.45 2.82 8.86
CA GLU A 137 -16.41 2.71 9.97
C GLU A 137 -17.51 3.77 9.90
N PRO A 138 -17.24 5.08 9.75
CA PRO A 138 -18.31 6.07 9.68
C PRO A 138 -19.13 6.02 8.37
N VAL A 139 -18.55 5.58 7.24
CA VAL A 139 -19.30 5.39 5.97
C VAL A 139 -20.39 4.32 6.08
N PHE A 140 -20.13 3.27 6.85
CA PHE A 140 -21.03 2.13 7.03
C PHE A 140 -21.73 2.09 8.39
N GLY A 141 -21.50 3.07 9.25
CA GLY A 141 -22.11 3.12 10.59
C GLY A 141 -21.57 2.08 11.57
N PHE A 142 -20.32 1.65 11.42
CA PHE A 142 -19.64 0.74 12.37
C PHE A 142 -19.05 1.46 13.58
N CYS A 143 -19.08 2.79 13.61
CA CYS A 143 -18.78 3.60 14.78
C CYS A 143 -19.81 4.73 14.92
N THR A 144 -19.97 5.25 16.13
CA THR A 144 -20.80 6.44 16.35
C THR A 144 -20.07 7.71 15.86
N PRO A 145 -20.80 8.81 15.58
CA PRO A 145 -20.17 10.10 15.25
C PRO A 145 -19.18 10.57 16.32
N GLU A 146 -19.49 10.32 17.61
CA GLU A 146 -18.63 10.68 18.73
C GLU A 146 -17.32 9.88 18.72
N GLN A 147 -17.39 8.58 18.42
CA GLN A 147 -16.20 7.72 18.29
C GLN A 147 -15.31 8.15 17.12
N HIS A 148 -15.90 8.50 15.97
CA HIS A 148 -15.16 9.02 14.83
C HIS A 148 -14.44 10.34 15.18
N MET A 149 -15.16 11.29 15.78
CA MET A 149 -14.59 12.57 16.19
C MET A 149 -13.51 12.42 17.26
N LEU A 150 -13.70 11.50 18.22
CA LEU A 150 -12.69 11.21 19.24
C LEU A 150 -11.42 10.62 18.60
N PHE A 151 -11.56 9.71 17.64
CA PHE A 151 -10.43 9.16 16.90
C PHE A 151 -9.62 10.26 16.20
N LEU A 152 -10.29 11.16 15.46
CA LEU A 152 -9.61 12.25 14.75
C LEU A 152 -8.88 13.21 15.70
N LYS A 153 -9.36 13.36 16.94
CA LYS A 153 -8.67 14.14 17.98
C LYS A 153 -7.43 13.43 18.53
N GLN A 154 -7.47 12.11 18.68
CA GLN A 154 -6.42 11.33 19.32
C GLN A 154 -5.29 10.89 18.38
N VAL A 155 -5.60 10.60 17.11
CA VAL A 155 -4.66 9.89 16.22
C VAL A 155 -3.35 10.63 15.99
N ASN A 156 -3.37 11.97 15.90
CA ASN A 156 -2.15 12.74 15.70
C ASN A 156 -1.23 12.69 16.93
N GLU A 157 -1.81 12.77 18.15
CA GLU A 157 -1.06 12.64 19.40
C GLU A 157 -0.47 11.23 19.54
N VAL A 158 -1.25 10.20 19.18
CA VAL A 158 -0.79 8.81 19.14
C VAL A 158 0.40 8.65 18.21
N GLU A 159 0.32 9.15 16.98
CA GLU A 159 1.42 9.07 16.01
C GLU A 159 2.64 9.88 16.46
N GLU A 160 2.43 11.06 17.04
CA GLU A 160 3.51 11.88 17.56
C GLU A 160 4.29 11.16 18.66
N LEU A 161 3.60 10.50 19.60
CA LEU A 161 4.25 9.70 20.65
C LEU A 161 5.11 8.57 20.06
N LEU A 162 4.63 7.88 19.02
CA LEU A 162 5.39 6.84 18.34
C LEU A 162 6.65 7.40 17.66
N ILE A 163 6.51 8.54 16.98
CA ILE A 163 7.61 9.20 16.27
C ILE A 163 8.65 9.74 17.25
N GLN A 164 8.22 10.35 18.37
CA GLN A 164 9.11 10.82 19.43
C GLN A 164 9.90 9.68 20.07
N ASP A 165 9.29 8.50 20.21
CA ASP A 165 9.97 7.30 20.67
C ASP A 165 10.94 6.71 19.61
N GLY A 166 10.91 7.21 18.37
CA GLY A 166 11.83 6.81 17.29
C GLY A 166 11.26 5.75 16.34
N VAL A 167 9.95 5.57 16.29
CA VAL A 167 9.29 4.78 15.24
C VAL A 167 9.20 5.63 13.97
N ILE A 168 9.73 5.10 12.86
CA ILE A 168 9.56 5.69 11.54
C ILE A 168 8.17 5.31 11.04
N VAL A 169 7.26 6.29 10.92
CA VAL A 169 5.88 6.09 10.46
C VAL A 169 5.73 6.60 9.03
N ILE A 170 5.30 5.73 8.12
CA ILE A 170 5.07 6.06 6.71
C ILE A 170 3.62 5.73 6.36
N LYS A 171 2.83 6.73 5.91
CA LYS A 171 1.40 6.56 5.63
C LYS A 171 1.10 6.72 4.15
N PHE A 172 0.63 5.65 3.51
CA PHE A 172 0.20 5.64 2.12
C PHE A 172 -1.32 5.61 2.01
N PHE A 173 -1.87 6.45 1.14
CA PHE A 173 -3.24 6.33 0.68
C PHE A 173 -3.26 6.01 -0.82
N LEU A 174 -3.69 4.80 -1.16
CA LEU A 174 -3.81 4.38 -2.55
C LEU A 174 -5.14 4.88 -3.13
N SER A 175 -5.05 5.87 -4.01
CA SER A 175 -6.16 6.50 -4.71
C SER A 175 -6.41 5.79 -6.03
N ILE A 176 -7.66 5.62 -6.41
CA ILE A 176 -8.07 4.94 -7.65
C ILE A 176 -9.23 5.73 -8.23
N SER A 177 -9.37 5.81 -9.55
CA SER A 177 -10.57 6.38 -10.17
C SER A 177 -11.80 5.51 -9.92
N LYS A 178 -13.00 6.11 -9.99
CA LYS A 178 -14.25 5.37 -9.77
C LYS A 178 -14.44 4.31 -10.85
N GLU A 179 -14.08 4.66 -12.08
CA GLU A 179 -14.16 3.84 -13.28
C GLU A 179 -13.21 2.64 -13.19
N GLU A 180 -11.94 2.86 -12.83
CA GLU A 180 -10.97 1.78 -12.69
C GLU A 180 -11.30 0.89 -11.48
N GLN A 181 -11.86 1.45 -10.40
CA GLN A 181 -12.38 0.62 -9.30
C GLN A 181 -13.49 -0.31 -9.78
N ALA A 182 -14.50 0.21 -10.50
CA ALA A 182 -15.61 -0.59 -11.01
C ALA A 182 -15.12 -1.71 -11.93
N LYS A 183 -14.21 -1.39 -12.85
CA LYS A 183 -13.57 -2.36 -13.74
C LYS A 183 -12.83 -3.46 -12.97
N ARG A 184 -12.02 -3.12 -11.97
CA ARG A 184 -11.29 -4.12 -11.16
C ARG A 184 -12.21 -5.00 -10.32
N LEU A 185 -13.34 -4.47 -9.84
CA LEU A 185 -14.33 -5.27 -9.13
C LEU A 185 -14.98 -6.28 -10.08
N GLU A 186 -15.27 -5.89 -11.31
CA GLU A 186 -15.81 -6.79 -12.32
C GLU A 186 -14.80 -7.87 -12.76
N GLU A 187 -13.53 -7.50 -12.95
CA GLU A 187 -12.45 -8.46 -13.20
C GLU A 187 -12.33 -9.50 -12.07
N ARG A 188 -12.54 -9.11 -10.81
CA ARG A 188 -12.52 -10.04 -9.67
C ARG A 188 -13.70 -10.99 -9.65
N ARG A 189 -14.86 -10.58 -10.18
CA ARG A 189 -16.06 -11.44 -10.25
C ARG A 189 -15.89 -12.56 -11.27
N THR A 190 -15.24 -12.22 -12.38
CA THR A 190 -15.05 -13.13 -13.51
C THR A 190 -13.81 -14.03 -13.36
N ASP A 191 -12.79 -13.61 -12.61
CA ASP A 191 -11.58 -14.38 -12.35
C ASP A 191 -11.72 -15.26 -11.08
N VAL A 192 -11.82 -16.58 -11.28
CA VAL A 192 -11.97 -17.59 -10.21
C VAL A 192 -10.89 -17.46 -9.13
N LEU A 193 -9.66 -17.08 -9.48
CA LEU A 193 -8.55 -16.95 -8.52
C LEU A 193 -8.61 -15.66 -7.71
N LYS A 194 -9.49 -14.72 -8.07
CA LYS A 194 -9.64 -13.41 -7.42
C LYS A 194 -11.00 -13.20 -6.76
N GLN A 195 -11.95 -14.11 -6.92
CA GLN A 195 -13.29 -14.00 -6.32
C GLN A 195 -13.26 -13.85 -4.80
N TRP A 196 -12.32 -14.50 -4.11
CA TRP A 196 -12.13 -14.35 -2.67
C TRP A 196 -11.79 -12.92 -2.23
N LYS A 197 -11.31 -12.06 -3.15
CA LYS A 197 -11.00 -10.65 -2.90
C LYS A 197 -12.24 -9.74 -2.93
N ILE A 198 -13.43 -10.29 -3.17
CA ILE A 198 -14.68 -9.54 -3.18
C ILE A 198 -15.27 -9.56 -1.77
N GLY A 199 -15.34 -8.38 -1.16
CA GLY A 199 -16.01 -8.17 0.11
C GLY A 199 -17.51 -7.93 -0.05
N PRO A 200 -18.33 -8.22 0.98
CA PRO A 200 -19.77 -7.93 0.97
C PRO A 200 -20.08 -6.43 0.85
N LEU A 201 -19.11 -5.56 1.16
CA LEU A 201 -19.23 -4.11 1.11
C LEU A 201 -18.75 -3.50 -0.22
N ASP A 202 -18.12 -4.28 -1.10
CA ASP A 202 -17.46 -3.74 -2.29
C ASP A 202 -18.44 -3.09 -3.28
N GLN A 203 -19.64 -3.66 -3.44
CA GLN A 203 -20.68 -3.07 -4.27
C GLN A 203 -21.23 -1.77 -3.64
N GLN A 204 -21.48 -1.79 -2.33
CA GLN A 204 -21.95 -0.61 -1.61
C GLN A 204 -20.91 0.52 -1.61
N ALA A 205 -19.61 0.19 -1.69
CA ALA A 205 -18.54 1.18 -1.75
C ALA A 205 -18.57 2.02 -3.04
N GLN A 206 -19.04 1.46 -4.15
CA GLN A 206 -19.26 2.19 -5.40
C GLN A 206 -20.45 3.15 -5.30
N GLU A 207 -21.52 2.74 -4.63
CA GLU A 207 -22.70 3.57 -4.38
C GLU A 207 -22.37 4.72 -3.42
N LYS A 208 -21.62 4.43 -2.35
CA LYS A 208 -21.16 5.38 -1.32
C LYS A 208 -19.90 6.15 -1.70
N TRP A 209 -19.57 6.24 -2.99
CA TRP A 209 -18.33 6.87 -3.46
C TRP A 209 -18.13 8.30 -2.94
N SER A 210 -19.21 9.10 -2.92
CA SER A 210 -19.22 10.47 -2.40
C SER A 210 -18.93 10.53 -0.91
N ASP A 211 -19.56 9.66 -0.12
CA ASP A 211 -19.38 9.58 1.33
C ASP A 211 -17.92 9.26 1.65
N TYR A 212 -17.38 8.21 1.02
CA TYR A 212 -15.97 7.85 1.10
C TYR A 212 -15.06 9.04 0.76
N THR A 213 -15.35 9.74 -0.35
CA THR A 213 -14.56 10.89 -0.79
C THR A 213 -14.55 12.00 0.26
N SER A 214 -15.68 12.25 0.90
CA SER A 214 -15.81 13.24 1.98
C SER A 214 -14.95 12.87 3.19
N TYR A 215 -15.06 11.63 3.67
CA TYR A 215 -14.26 11.16 4.80
C TYR A 215 -12.75 11.11 4.50
N ILE A 216 -12.35 10.75 3.28
CA ILE A 216 -10.93 10.77 2.86
C ILE A 216 -10.38 12.21 2.84
N LYS A 217 -11.16 13.19 2.36
CA LYS A 217 -10.76 14.61 2.44
C LYS A 217 -10.58 15.07 3.88
N THR A 218 -11.49 14.67 4.77
CA THR A 218 -11.38 14.96 6.21
C THR A 218 -10.14 14.29 6.80
N LEU A 219 -9.89 13.02 6.47
CA LEU A 219 -8.70 12.27 6.89
C LEU A 219 -7.42 13.03 6.55
N PHE A 220 -7.24 13.41 5.27
CA PHE A 220 -6.05 14.14 4.83
C PHE A 220 -5.91 15.48 5.54
N LYS A 221 -6.99 16.26 5.59
CA LYS A 221 -6.98 17.59 6.22
C LYS A 221 -6.67 17.55 7.71
N THR A 222 -7.13 16.52 8.42
CA THR A 222 -7.06 16.48 9.88
C THR A 222 -5.86 15.69 10.40
N THR A 223 -5.34 14.74 9.61
CA THR A 223 -4.31 13.79 10.08
C THR A 223 -3.07 13.74 9.19
N GLY A 224 -3.06 14.47 8.06
CA GLY A 224 -1.82 14.82 7.40
C GLY A 224 -1.14 15.89 8.23
N THR A 225 0.05 15.59 8.77
CA THR A 225 0.85 16.55 9.53
C THR A 225 2.25 16.64 8.95
N LYS A 226 3.01 17.68 9.32
CA LYS A 226 4.43 17.78 8.94
C LYS A 226 5.29 16.61 9.44
N LEU A 227 4.97 16.07 10.62
CA LEU A 227 5.70 14.94 11.22
C LEU A 227 5.29 13.60 10.62
N SER A 228 4.00 13.45 10.28
CA SER A 228 3.40 12.23 9.75
C SER A 228 2.49 12.60 8.58
N PRO A 229 3.06 12.93 7.40
CA PRO A 229 2.27 13.31 6.24
C PRO A 229 1.57 12.09 5.62
N TRP A 230 0.48 12.33 4.92
CA TRP A 230 -0.12 11.33 4.04
C TRP A 230 0.52 11.41 2.66
N ILE A 231 0.94 10.25 2.15
CA ILE A 231 1.41 10.07 0.79
C ILE A 231 0.29 9.43 -0.03
N GLU A 232 -0.45 10.25 -0.76
CA GLU A 232 -1.46 9.77 -1.69
C GLU A 232 -0.80 9.38 -3.02
N ILE A 233 -1.03 8.16 -3.51
CA ILE A 233 -0.53 7.66 -4.80
C ILE A 233 -1.72 7.24 -5.65
N GLU A 234 -1.82 7.78 -6.87
CA GLU A 234 -2.82 7.32 -7.84
C GLU A 234 -2.41 5.95 -8.41
N THR A 235 -3.35 5.00 -8.40
CA THR A 235 -3.06 3.58 -8.61
C THR A 235 -3.72 2.98 -9.84
N ASP A 236 -4.29 3.81 -10.71
CA ASP A 236 -4.87 3.36 -11.98
C ASP A 236 -3.82 2.59 -12.80
N ASN A 237 -2.57 3.06 -12.78
CA ASN A 237 -1.41 2.26 -13.16
C ASN A 237 -0.72 1.63 -11.93
N LYS A 238 -1.09 0.38 -11.60
CA LYS A 238 -0.52 -0.36 -10.46
C LYS A 238 1.00 -0.46 -10.49
N LYS A 239 1.59 -0.61 -11.69
CA LYS A 239 3.03 -0.80 -11.86
C LYS A 239 3.79 0.45 -11.44
N LYS A 240 3.41 1.61 -11.97
CA LYS A 240 3.99 2.91 -11.59
C LYS A 240 3.80 3.19 -10.10
N ALA A 241 2.60 2.99 -9.58
CA ALA A 241 2.31 3.21 -8.16
C ALA A 241 3.15 2.35 -7.21
N ARG A 242 3.45 1.10 -7.59
CA ARG A 242 4.32 0.21 -6.81
C ARG A 242 5.77 0.72 -6.78
N LEU A 243 6.36 0.96 -7.95
CA LEU A 243 7.74 1.47 -8.04
C LEU A 243 7.90 2.75 -7.23
N GLU A 244 6.89 3.61 -7.29
CA GLU A 244 6.86 4.85 -6.52
C GLU A 244 6.77 4.63 -5.02
N ALA A 245 5.94 3.68 -4.55
CA ALA A 245 5.89 3.30 -3.14
C ALA A 245 7.25 2.77 -2.64
N PHE A 246 7.95 1.94 -3.43
CA PHE A 246 9.32 1.50 -3.13
C PHE A 246 10.26 2.68 -2.93
N LYS A 247 10.34 3.57 -3.93
CA LYS A 247 11.20 4.77 -3.89
C LYS A 247 10.92 5.60 -2.65
N ILE A 248 9.65 5.81 -2.30
CA ILE A 248 9.28 6.60 -1.13
C ILE A 248 9.71 5.92 0.17
N ILE A 249 9.44 4.61 0.32
CA ILE A 249 9.83 3.85 1.52
C ILE A 249 11.35 3.88 1.71
N ILE A 250 12.11 3.60 0.65
CA ILE A 250 13.58 3.62 0.67
C ILE A 250 14.10 4.99 1.11
N ASN A 251 13.62 6.07 0.47
CA ASN A 251 14.05 7.43 0.78
C ASN A 251 13.72 7.84 2.22
N GLN A 252 12.52 7.52 2.71
CA GLN A 252 12.08 7.84 4.07
C GLN A 252 12.93 7.11 5.11
N ILE A 253 13.17 5.81 4.95
CA ILE A 253 13.99 5.03 5.89
C ILE A 253 15.47 5.46 5.83
N ALA A 254 15.97 5.77 4.64
CA ALA A 254 17.34 6.25 4.44
C ALA A 254 17.53 7.72 4.86
N ASN A 255 16.47 8.44 5.21
CA ASN A 255 16.46 9.88 5.49
C ASN A 255 17.10 10.70 4.34
N GLN A 256 16.80 10.34 3.09
CA GLN A 256 17.31 11.02 1.91
C GLN A 256 16.33 12.09 1.44
N LYS A 257 16.84 13.29 1.13
CA LYS A 257 16.02 14.35 0.52
C LYS A 257 15.63 13.94 -0.89
N ARG A 258 14.34 13.95 -1.17
CA ARG A 258 13.82 13.70 -2.50
C ARG A 258 13.80 14.99 -3.31
N GLU A 259 14.39 14.95 -4.51
CA GLU A 259 14.47 16.14 -5.38
C GLU A 259 13.14 16.45 -6.07
N LYS A 260 12.35 15.43 -6.46
CA LYS A 260 11.01 15.57 -7.06
C LYS A 260 10.11 14.37 -6.71
N THR A 261 8.83 14.66 -6.50
CA THR A 261 7.73 13.68 -6.49
C THR A 261 7.05 13.66 -7.84
N GLU A 262 6.62 12.49 -8.28
CA GLU A 262 5.86 12.34 -9.53
C GLU A 262 4.48 13.03 -9.45
N ASP A 263 3.93 13.46 -10.59
CA ASP A 263 2.66 14.21 -10.65
C ASP A 263 1.45 13.41 -10.09
N PHE A 264 1.55 12.08 -10.07
CA PHE A 264 0.53 11.17 -9.55
C PHE A 264 0.69 10.90 -8.04
N VAL A 265 1.58 11.64 -7.37
CA VAL A 265 1.79 11.60 -5.92
C VAL A 265 1.44 12.95 -5.30
N LYS A 266 0.61 12.93 -4.27
CA LYS A 266 0.23 14.11 -3.49
C LYS A 266 0.61 13.91 -2.03
N ILE A 267 1.26 14.92 -1.46
CA ILE A 267 1.63 14.93 -0.04
C ILE A 267 0.64 15.83 0.70
N HIS A 268 -0.01 15.30 1.73
CA HIS A 268 -0.94 16.05 2.59
C HIS A 268 -0.34 16.19 3.99
N ASN A 269 -0.12 17.43 4.44
CA ASN A 269 0.61 17.79 5.66
C ASN A 269 -0.03 18.94 6.45
#